data_AF-A0A920UVG0-F1
#
_entry.id   AF-A0A920UVG0-F1
#
_cell.length_a   1.000
_cell.length_b   1.000
_cell.length_c   1.000
_cell.angle_alpha   90.00
_cell.angle_beta   90.00
_cell.angle_gamma   90.00
#
_symmetry.space_group_name_H-M   'P 1'
#
loop_
_entity.id
_entity.type
_entity.pdbx_description
1 polymer ?
#
loop_
_entity_poly.entity_id
_entity_poly.type
_entity_poly.pdbx_seq_one_letter_code
_entity_poly.pdbx_strand_id
1 'polypeptide(L)' 'MIYRKATPLKMQFGSGGSSKSKAWKDVWGCGQGINAIKSVVSAADLVERLGHEYKQAQQRVLAA' A
#
# COMPACT_ATOMS: atom_id res chain seq x y z
N MET A 1 -15.99 -21.37 18.73
CA MET A 1 -16.66 -20.98 17.46
C MET A 1 -17.29 -19.61 17.65
N ILE A 2 -16.59 -18.53 17.30
CA ILE A 2 -17.16 -17.16 17.38
C ILE A 2 -17.03 -16.54 15.98
N TYR A 3 -18.14 -16.47 15.26
CA TYR A 3 -18.23 -15.87 13.93
C TYR A 3 -18.08 -14.35 14.04
N ARG A 4 -16.99 -13.77 13.49
CA ARG A 4 -16.86 -12.31 13.30
C ARG A 4 -17.29 -11.97 11.87
N LYS A 5 -18.54 -11.54 11.70
CA LYS A 5 -19.03 -10.95 10.45
C LYS A 5 -18.36 -9.59 10.26
N ALA A 6 -17.48 -9.47 9.26
CA ALA A 6 -16.94 -8.18 8.85
C ALA A 6 -18.09 -7.34 8.27
N THR A 7 -18.41 -6.22 8.91
CA THR A 7 -19.32 -5.24 8.34
C THR A 7 -18.57 -4.46 7.25
N PRO A 8 -19.12 -4.30 6.04
CA PRO A 8 -18.52 -3.44 5.05
C PRO A 8 -18.58 -2.01 5.59
N LEU A 9 -17.43 -1.43 5.91
CA LEU A 9 -17.36 -0.03 6.27
C LEU A 9 -17.89 0.77 5.07
N LYS A 10 -19.09 1.31 5.24
CA LYS A 10 -19.85 2.07 4.24
C LYS A 10 -18.95 3.16 3.66
N MET A 11 -18.46 2.97 2.43
CA MET A 11 -17.76 4.01 1.70
C MET A 11 -18.78 5.11 1.34
N GLN A 12 -18.73 6.22 2.06
CA GLN A 12 -19.54 7.40 1.77
C GLN A 12 -18.89 8.16 0.62
N PHE A 13 -19.34 7.92 -0.61
CA PHE A 13 -19.16 8.86 -1.70
C PHE A 13 -20.18 9.99 -1.50
N GLY A 14 -19.84 10.95 -0.64
CA GLY A 14 -20.69 12.10 -0.36
C GLY A 14 -20.92 12.95 -1.61
N SER A 15 -22.15 12.92 -2.14
CA SER A 15 -22.68 13.95 -3.04
C SER A 15 -23.67 14.78 -2.25
N GLY A 16 -23.20 15.88 -1.66
CA GLY A 16 -24.07 16.78 -0.90
C GLY A 16 -23.38 18.09 -0.53
N GLY A 17 -23.67 19.13 -1.32
CA GLY A 17 -23.75 20.50 -0.82
C GLY A 17 -22.45 21.22 -0.45
N SER A 18 -21.93 22.01 -1.40
CA SER A 18 -21.34 23.33 -1.18
C SER A 18 -20.25 23.50 -0.08
N SER A 19 -19.11 22.84 -0.25
CA SER A 19 -17.80 23.48 -0.06
C SER A 19 -16.74 22.68 -0.80
N LYS A 20 -16.05 23.34 -1.74
CA LYS A 20 -15.20 22.72 -2.78
C LYS A 20 -13.86 22.20 -2.23
N SER A 21 -13.88 21.23 -1.32
CA SER A 21 -12.72 20.35 -1.15
C SER A 21 -12.68 19.47 -2.39
N LYS A 22 -11.80 19.81 -3.32
CA LYS A 22 -11.71 19.08 -4.58
C LYS A 22 -11.23 17.67 -4.21
N ALA A 23 -12.10 16.68 -4.29
CA ALA A 23 -11.80 15.31 -3.82
C ALA A 23 -10.48 14.73 -4.37
N TRP A 24 -10.05 15.14 -5.58
CA TRP A 24 -8.76 14.75 -6.16
C TRP A 24 -7.52 15.34 -5.47
N LYS A 25 -7.68 16.40 -4.68
CA LYS A 25 -6.63 16.99 -3.84
C LYS A 25 -6.50 16.27 -2.50
N ASP A 26 -7.62 15.76 -1.99
CA ASP A 26 -7.72 15.31 -0.60
C ASP A 26 -7.73 13.77 -0.48
N VAL A 27 -8.12 13.07 -1.54
CA VAL A 27 -8.18 11.60 -1.57
C VAL A 27 -7.06 11.06 -2.47
N TRP A 28 -6.07 10.41 -1.84
CA TRP A 28 -4.96 9.76 -2.51
C TRP A 28 -5.11 8.23 -2.42
N GLY A 29 -4.98 7.54 -3.55
CA GLY A 29 -5.01 6.08 -3.60
C GLY A 29 -3.63 5.47 -3.29
N CYS A 30 -3.58 4.49 -2.40
CA CYS A 30 -2.39 3.66 -2.18
C CYS A 30 -2.80 2.18 -2.04
N GLY A 31 -1.91 1.27 -2.45
CA GLY A 31 -2.11 -0.17 -2.27
C GLY A 31 -1.84 -0.62 -0.83
N GLN A 32 -2.21 -1.87 -0.51
CA GLN A 32 -2.00 -2.47 0.82
C GLN A 32 -0.52 -2.48 1.27
N GLY A 33 0.42 -2.36 0.33
CA GLY A 33 1.86 -2.31 0.61
C GLY A 33 2.39 -0.96 1.13
N ILE A 34 1.56 0.07 1.26
CA ILE A 34 2.02 1.43 1.64
C ILE A 34 2.74 1.47 3.00
N ASN A 35 2.33 0.63 3.95
CA ASN A 35 2.93 0.59 5.29
C ASN A 35 4.39 0.07 5.27
N ALA A 36 4.80 -0.65 4.23
CA ALA A 36 6.16 -1.14 4.08
C ALA A 36 7.14 -0.05 3.65
N ILE A 37 6.65 1.10 3.16
CA ILE A 37 7.50 2.22 2.74
C ILE A 37 7.96 2.99 3.97
N LYS A 38 9.27 2.96 4.26
CA LYS A 38 9.89 3.62 5.42
C LYS A 38 10.75 4.83 5.06
N SER A 39 11.04 5.02 3.79
CA SER A 39 11.88 6.10 3.29
C SER A 39 11.52 6.46 1.86
N VAL A 40 11.77 7.72 1.49
CA VAL A 40 11.74 8.19 0.11
C VAL A 40 13.16 8.04 -0.44
N VAL A 41 13.32 7.27 -1.50
CA VAL A 41 14.60 6.99 -2.15
C VAL A 41 14.48 7.20 -3.65
N SER A 42 15.60 7.23 -4.37
CA SER A 42 15.54 7.25 -5.83
C SER A 42 14.97 5.93 -6.37
N ALA A 43 14.40 5.98 -7.58
CA ALA A 43 13.94 4.78 -8.24
C ALA A 43 15.09 3.78 -8.50
N ALA A 44 16.28 4.29 -8.81
CA ALA A 44 17.48 3.48 -9.05
C ALA A 44 17.86 2.68 -7.80
N ASP A 45 17.95 3.35 -6.65
CA ASP A 45 18.31 2.71 -5.37
C ASP A 45 17.28 1.64 -4.97
N LEU A 46 15.99 1.92 -5.19
CA LEU A 46 14.93 0.96 -4.88
C LEU A 46 15.03 -0.29 -5.75
N VAL A 47 15.24 -0.13 -7.06
CA VAL A 47 15.37 -1.25 -8.00
C VAL A 47 16.61 -2.08 -7.69
N GLU A 48 17.74 -1.43 -7.40
CA GLU A 48 18.96 -2.12 -6.99
C GLU A 48 18.72 -2.95 -5.72
N ARG A 49 18.13 -2.36 -4.68
CA ARG A 49 17.83 -3.05 -3.43
C ARG A 49 16.95 -4.28 -3.64
N LEU A 50 15.88 -4.14 -4.43
CA LEU A 50 14.98 -5.26 -4.76
C LEU A 50 15.73 -6.41 -5.47
N GLY A 51 16.65 -6.07 -6.39
CA GLY A 51 17.49 -7.05 -7.06
C GLY A 51 18.39 -7.83 -6.10
N HIS A 52 18.99 -7.14 -5.13
CA HIS A 52 19.79 -7.78 -4.08
C HIS A 52 18.95 -8.69 -3.16
N GLU A 53 17.81 -8.19 -2.67
CA GLU A 53 16.91 -8.94 -1.79
C GLU A 53 16.38 -10.22 -2.47
N TYR A 54 16.04 -10.15 -3.77
CA TYR A 54 15.61 -11.30 -4.55
C TYR A 54 16.70 -12.37 -4.63
N LYS A 55 17.94 -12.00 -4.98
CA LYS A 55 19.06 -12.93 -5.06
C LYS A 55 19.34 -13.61 -3.72
N GLN A 56 19.29 -12.85 -2.62
CA GLN A 56 19.44 -13.40 -1.28
C GLN A 56 18.31 -14.37 -0.93
N ALA A 57 17.07 -14.04 -1.27
CA ALA A 57 15.93 -14.93 -1.04
C ALA A 57 16.06 -16.23 -1.86
N GLN A 58 16.45 -16.13 -3.14
CA GLN A 58 16.71 -17.28 -3.99
C GLN A 58 17.77 -18.20 -3.39
N GLN A 59 18.89 -17.63 -2.92
CA GLN A 59 19.94 -18.40 -2.25
C GLN A 59 19.44 -19.11 -0.99
N ARG A 60 18.63 -18.43 -0.16
CA ARG A 60 18.03 -19.05 1.05
C ARG A 60 17.12 -20.22 0.72
N VAL A 61 16.33 -20.12 -0.35
CA VAL A 61 15.43 -21.19 -0.78
C VAL A 61 16.21 -22.37 -1.38
N LEU A 62 17.29 -22.12 -2.11
CA LEU A 62 18.12 -23.16 -2.72
C LEU A 62 19.06 -23.86 -1.73
N ALA A 63 19.42 -23.18 -0.63
CA ALA A 63 20.26 -23.73 0.43
C ALA A 63 19.48 -24.50 1.51
N ALA A 64 18.14 -24.57 1.39
CA ALA A 64 17.26 -25.35 2.25
C ALA A 64 16.91 -26.69 1.58
#